data_AF-A0A7K1D6J1-F1
#
_entry.id   AF-A0A7K1D6J1-F1
#
_cell.length_a   1.000
_cell.length_b   1.000
_cell.length_c   1.000
_cell.angle_alpha   90.00
_cell.angle_beta   90.00
_cell.angle_gamma   90.00
#
_symmetry.space_group_name_H-M   'P 1'
#
loop_
_entity.id
_entity.type
_entity.pdbx_description
1 polymer ?
#
loop_
_entity_poly.entity_id
_entity_poly.type
_entity_poly.pdbx_seq_one_letter_code
_entity_poly.pdbx_strand_id
1 'polypeptide(L)'
;MIPLVYLISTAFLITFLGISTSRADPAPSVFTFNGSGYGHGVGMSQIGARGQALEGKSAIDILNYYYPGTSVISQSDTQTIRVNIGHLQSSAEFSLLKE
;
A
#
# COMPACT_ATOMS: atom_id res chain seq x y z
N MET A 1 -24.17 -57.93 -23.93
CA MET A 1 -24.74 -58.06 -22.58
C MET A 1 -23.59 -58.05 -21.58
N ILE A 2 -23.30 -56.92 -20.95
CA ILE A 2 -22.22 -56.84 -19.94
C ILE A 2 -22.72 -57.56 -18.68
N PRO A 3 -21.97 -58.53 -18.12
CA PRO A 3 -22.44 -59.33 -17.00
C PRO A 3 -22.62 -58.47 -15.74
N LEU A 4 -23.79 -58.61 -15.09
CA LEU A 4 -24.20 -57.85 -13.91
C LEU A 4 -23.16 -57.89 -12.75
N VAL A 5 -22.37 -58.97 -12.68
CA VAL A 5 -21.29 -59.19 -11.70
C VAL A 5 -20.15 -58.17 -11.83
N TYR A 6 -19.84 -57.73 -13.06
CA TYR A 6 -18.79 -56.74 -13.29
C TYR A 6 -19.23 -55.34 -12.83
N LEU A 7 -20.52 -55.02 -13.01
CA LEU A 7 -21.11 -53.76 -12.57
C LEU A 7 -21.13 -53.64 -11.04
N ILE A 8 -21.42 -54.75 -10.35
CA ILE A 8 -21.41 -54.81 -8.89
C ILE A 8 -19.98 -54.70 -8.33
N SER A 9 -19.00 -55.35 -8.99
CA SER A 9 -17.61 -55.33 -8.54
C SER A 9 -16.94 -53.96 -8.70
N THR A 10 -17.24 -53.22 -9.77
CA THR A 10 -16.71 -51.85 -9.98
C THR A 10 -17.35 -50.84 -9.02
N ALA A 11 -18.65 -50.96 -8.75
CA ALA A 11 -19.32 -50.13 -7.74
C ALA A 11 -18.74 -50.38 -6.34
N PHE A 12 -18.45 -51.63 -6.00
CA PHE A 12 -17.81 -51.97 -4.72
C PHE A 12 -16.40 -51.39 -4.61
N LEU A 13 -15.61 -51.44 -5.69
CA LEU A 13 -14.25 -50.88 -5.73
C LEU A 13 -14.25 -49.34 -5.55
N ILE A 14 -15.17 -48.62 -6.19
CA ILE A 14 -15.30 -47.15 -6.04
C ILE A 14 -15.70 -46.78 -4.60
N THR A 15 -16.55 -47.60 -3.97
CA THR A 15 -16.99 -47.40 -2.58
C THR A 15 -15.87 -47.73 -1.59
N PHE A 16 -15.04 -48.74 -1.88
CA PHE A 16 -13.93 -49.19 -1.03
C PHE A 16 -12.66 -48.30 -1.16
N LEU A 17 -12.47 -47.62 -2.29
CA LEU A 17 -11.35 -46.68 -2.50
C LEU A 17 -11.49 -45.34 -1.76
N GLY A 18 -12.55 -45.15 -0.96
CA GLY A 18 -12.62 -44.06 0.01
C GLY A 18 -12.34 -42.68 -0.60
N ILE A 19 -12.98 -42.36 -1.73
CA ILE A 19 -12.83 -41.06 -2.40
C ILE A 19 -13.25 -39.99 -1.40
N SER A 20 -12.27 -39.37 -0.75
CA SER A 20 -12.50 -38.29 0.19
C SER A 20 -12.96 -37.08 -0.61
N THR A 21 -14.19 -36.63 -0.37
CA THR A 21 -14.66 -35.38 -0.96
C THR A 21 -13.80 -34.25 -0.41
N SER A 22 -13.26 -33.40 -1.29
CA SER A 22 -12.54 -32.21 -0.87
C SER A 22 -13.54 -31.27 -0.19
N ARG A 23 -13.43 -31.14 1.13
CA ARG A 23 -14.21 -30.18 1.93
C ARG A 23 -13.38 -28.92 2.10
N ALA A 24 -13.88 -27.79 1.60
CA ALA A 24 -13.33 -26.49 1.96
C ALA A 24 -13.90 -26.09 3.32
N ASP A 25 -13.03 -25.76 4.26
CA ASP A 25 -13.46 -25.13 5.50
C ASP A 25 -13.99 -23.72 5.20
N PRO A 26 -15.04 -23.27 5.91
CA PRO A 26 -15.53 -21.90 5.75
C PRO A 26 -14.42 -20.88 6.02
N ALA A 27 -14.30 -19.88 5.15
CA ALA A 27 -13.42 -18.76 5.42
C ALA A 27 -13.85 -18.05 6.72
N PRO A 28 -12.91 -17.56 7.53
CA PRO A 28 -13.21 -16.72 8.68
C PRO A 28 -14.11 -15.54 8.28
N SER A 29 -15.04 -15.17 9.16
CA SER A 29 -15.89 -13.98 8.97
C SER A 29 -15.15 -12.67 9.20
N VAL A 30 -13.98 -12.72 9.84
CA VAL A 30 -13.16 -11.56 10.19
C VAL A 30 -11.69 -11.86 9.92
N PHE A 31 -11.02 -10.91 9.28
CA PHE A 31 -9.57 -10.87 9.18
C PHE A 31 -9.08 -9.59 9.85
N THR A 32 -8.16 -9.72 10.81
CA THR A 32 -7.55 -8.58 11.49
C THR A 32 -6.12 -8.42 11.01
N PHE A 33 -5.79 -7.23 10.50
CA PHE A 33 -4.44 -6.86 10.09
C PHE A 33 -3.88 -5.87 11.10
N ASN A 34 -2.69 -6.17 11.62
CA ASN A 34 -1.94 -5.27 12.49
C ASN A 34 -0.70 -4.80 11.73
N GLY A 35 -0.48 -3.50 11.70
CA GLY A 35 0.65 -2.88 11.00
C GLY A 35 0.95 -1.51 11.57
N SER A 36 2.05 -0.91 11.12
CA SER A 36 2.51 0.40 11.56
C SER A 36 3.03 1.22 10.38
N GLY A 37 3.00 2.55 10.53
CA GLY A 37 3.40 3.48 9.49
C GLY A 37 2.25 3.89 8.57
N TYR A 38 2.42 5.04 7.91
CA TYR A 38 1.44 5.58 6.97
C TYR A 38 2.17 6.12 5.74
N GLY A 39 1.95 5.49 4.59
CA GLY A 39 2.61 5.82 3.33
C GLY A 39 3.49 4.68 2.79
N HIS A 40 4.16 4.94 1.68
CA HIS A 40 4.97 3.95 0.96
C HIS A 40 6.34 3.67 1.62
N GLY A 41 6.70 4.40 2.68
CA GLY A 41 7.89 4.13 3.49
C GLY A 41 9.24 4.45 2.83
N VAL A 42 9.26 5.27 1.77
CA VAL A 42 10.51 5.62 1.06
C VAL A 42 10.77 7.13 1.19
N GLY A 43 12.03 7.50 1.43
CA GLY A 43 12.46 8.89 1.59
C GLY A 43 12.14 9.44 2.98
N MET A 44 11.65 10.68 3.01
CA MET A 44 11.46 11.42 4.26
C MET A 44 10.15 11.09 4.97
N SER A 45 10.24 10.62 6.21
CA SER A 45 9.10 10.56 7.14
C SER A 45 8.78 11.98 7.64
N GLN A 46 7.56 12.46 7.36
CA GLN A 46 7.11 13.80 7.79
C GLN A 46 7.11 13.93 9.32
N ILE A 47 6.62 12.89 10.02
CA ILE A 47 6.58 12.87 11.49
C ILE A 47 7.99 12.80 12.07
N GLY A 48 8.88 12.01 11.47
CA GLY A 48 10.27 11.93 11.91
C GLY A 48 11.06 13.22 11.62
N ALA A 49 10.80 13.89 10.50
CA ALA A 49 11.36 15.21 10.19
C ALA A 49 10.91 16.26 11.21
N ARG A 50 9.61 16.27 11.57
CA ARG A 50 9.09 17.11 12.64
C ARG A 50 9.78 16.82 13.98
N GLY A 51 9.99 15.55 14.33
CA GLY A 51 10.71 15.16 15.55
C GLY A 51 12.13 15.74 15.58
N GLN A 52 12.90 15.54 14.51
CA GLN A 52 14.25 16.10 14.40
C GLN A 52 14.28 17.64 14.45
N ALA A 53 13.29 18.31 13.87
CA ALA A 53 13.18 19.77 13.95
C ALA A 53 12.89 20.23 15.38
N LEU A 54 12.05 19.51 16.13
CA LEU A 54 11.80 19.78 17.56
C LEU A 54 13.04 19.54 18.43
N GLU A 55 13.93 18.65 18.01
CA GLU A 55 15.25 18.43 18.61
C GLU A 55 16.29 19.49 18.18
N GLY A 56 15.90 20.46 17.34
CA GLY A 56 16.76 21.56 16.90
C GLY A 56 17.63 21.28 15.68
N LYS A 57 17.42 20.17 14.96
CA LYS A 57 18.16 19.91 13.72
C LYS A 57 17.75 20.88 12.62
N SER A 58 18.73 21.30 11.80
CA SER A 58 18.45 22.17 10.65
C SER A 58 17.74 21.38 9.54
N ALA A 59 17.09 22.10 8.62
CA ALA A 59 16.48 21.48 7.44
C ALA A 59 17.50 20.68 6.60
N ILE A 60 18.74 21.16 6.51
CA ILE A 60 19.83 20.47 5.79
C ILE A 60 20.21 19.18 6.50
N ASP A 61 20.32 19.17 7.83
CA ASP A 61 20.61 17.95 8.60
C ASP A 61 19.52 16.89 8.42
N ILE A 62 18.25 17.34 8.43
CA ILE A 62 17.09 16.47 8.23
C ILE A 62 17.10 15.88 6.82
N LEU A 63 17.36 16.69 5.80
CA LEU A 63 17.45 16.22 4.40
C LEU A 63 18.60 15.23 4.22
N ASN A 64 19.78 15.52 4.76
CA ASN A 64 20.94 14.64 4.68
C ASN A 64 20.71 13.29 5.38
N TYR A 65 19.92 13.27 6.44
CA TYR A 65 19.52 12.03 7.13
C TYR A 65 18.65 11.13 6.24
N TYR A 66 17.65 11.69 5.56
CA TYR A 66 16.71 10.91 4.72
C TYR A 66 17.20 10.67 3.29
N TYR A 67 18.09 11.51 2.79
CA TYR A 67 18.59 11.51 1.42
C TYR A 67 20.14 11.59 1.43
N PRO A 68 20.82 10.53 1.90
CA PRO A 68 22.28 10.54 1.97
C PRO A 68 22.90 10.67 0.58
N GLY A 69 24.01 11.40 0.49
CA GLY A 69 24.72 11.64 -0.77
C GLY A 69 24.07 12.71 -1.66
N THR A 70 23.01 13.39 -1.20
CA THR A 70 22.46 14.57 -1.88
C THR A 70 23.17 15.85 -1.45
N SER A 71 22.98 16.93 -2.20
CA SER A 71 23.49 18.26 -1.86
C SER A 71 22.38 19.28 -1.98
N VAL A 72 22.23 20.11 -0.96
CA VAL A 72 21.29 21.24 -0.98
C VAL A 72 21.98 22.42 -1.65
N ILE A 73 21.46 22.84 -2.80
CA ILE A 73 21.97 23.98 -3.57
C ILE A 73 20.88 25.03 -3.73
N SER A 74 21.26 26.30 -3.66
CA SER A 74 20.35 27.39 -4.01
C SER A 74 20.04 27.35 -5.50
N GLN A 75 18.81 27.67 -5.86
CA GLN A 75 18.36 27.79 -7.25
C GLN A 75 17.83 29.21 -7.48
N SER A 76 17.82 29.66 -8.73
CA SER A 76 17.25 30.97 -9.06
C SER A 76 15.73 30.95 -8.95
N ASP A 77 15.16 31.89 -8.22
CA ASP A 77 13.70 32.04 -8.05
C ASP A 77 13.03 32.80 -9.20
N THR A 78 13.78 33.12 -10.26
CA THR A 78 13.25 33.82 -11.46
C THR A 78 12.55 32.88 -12.44
N GLN A 79 12.42 31.60 -12.12
CA GLN A 79 11.83 30.61 -13.01
C GLN A 79 10.30 30.68 -12.94
N THR A 80 9.65 30.73 -14.11
CA THR A 80 8.18 30.60 -14.17
C THR A 80 7.79 29.16 -13.88
N ILE A 81 7.25 28.91 -12.68
CA ILE A 81 6.75 27.59 -12.28
C ILE A 81 5.25 27.51 -12.54
N ARG A 82 4.82 26.42 -13.19
CA ARG A 82 3.39 26.08 -13.31
C ARG A 82 3.02 25.15 -12.17
N VAL A 83 2.16 25.61 -11.28
CA VAL A 83 1.66 24.82 -10.14
C VAL A 83 0.20 24.47 -10.38
N ASN A 84 -0.14 23.20 -10.17
CA ASN A 84 -1.55 22.80 -10.17
C ASN A 84 -2.17 23.18 -8.81
N ILE A 85 -3.16 24.06 -8.84
CA ILE A 85 -3.83 24.59 -7.63
C ILE A 85 -5.05 23.73 -7.23
N GLY A 86 -5.50 22.79 -8.08
CA GLY A 86 -6.59 21.87 -7.75
C GLY A 86 -6.96 20.89 -8.86
N HIS A 87 -7.53 19.76 -8.47
CA HIS A 87 -7.93 18.70 -9.40
C HIS A 87 -9.38 18.89 -9.88
N LEU A 88 -9.60 18.84 -11.20
CA LEU A 88 -10.93 18.95 -11.84
C LEU A 88 -11.73 20.21 -11.46
N GLN A 89 -11.04 21.32 -11.17
CA GLN A 89 -11.69 22.60 -10.93
C GLN A 89 -12.04 23.28 -12.25
N SER A 90 -13.31 23.68 -12.39
CA SER A 90 -13.80 24.50 -13.50
C SER A 90 -13.52 26.00 -13.31
N SER A 91 -13.24 26.43 -12.08
CA SER A 91 -12.85 27.80 -11.72
C SER A 91 -12.03 27.81 -10.44
N ALA A 92 -11.25 28.88 -10.25
CA ALA A 92 -10.55 29.21 -9.02
C ALA A 92 -10.56 30.73 -8.83
N GLU A 93 -10.84 31.20 -7.61
CA GLU A 93 -10.80 32.61 -7.26
C GLU A 93 -9.68 32.86 -6.25
N PHE A 94 -8.91 33.92 -6.49
CA PHE A 94 -7.86 34.36 -5.58
C PHE A 94 -8.25 35.72 -5.03
N SER A 95 -8.29 35.82 -3.70
CA SER A 95 -8.45 37.10 -3.01
C SER A 95 -7.20 37.38 -2.20
N LEU A 96 -6.65 38.58 -2.37
CA LEU A 96 -5.59 39.07 -1.51
C LEU A 96 -6.26 39.64 -0.25
N LEU A 97 -6.00 39.01 0.90
CA LEU A 97 -6.33 39.62 2.17
C LEU A 97 -5.41 40.84 2.34
N LYS A 98 -6.00 42.04 2.44
CA LYS A 98 -5.27 43.19 2.98
C LYS A 98 -5.19 42.99 4.48
N GLU A 99 -3.98 42.97 5.02
CA GLU A 99 -3.76 43.10 6.47
C GLU A 99 -4.32 44.43 6.99
#